data_AF-A0A4Y7Q7V6-F1
#
_entry.id   AF-A0A4Y7Q7V6-F1
#
_cell.length_a   1.000
_cell.length_b   1.000
_cell.length_c   1.000
_cell.angle_alpha   90.00
_cell.angle_beta   90.00
_cell.angle_gamma   90.00
#
_symmetry.space_group_name_H-M   'P 1'
#
loop_
_entity.id
_entity.type
_entity.pdbx_description
1 polymer ?
#
loop_
_entity_poly.entity_id
_entity_poly.type
_entity_poly.pdbx_seq_one_letter_code
_entity_poly.pdbx_strand_id
1 'polypeptide(L)'
;MLTRLPAEFTSLYRIFLRGARVSVLNHGSRTRALRKLFRPTFEAAVGNMKRLDHLGPEQATERLELEAWLNTFNERVDKTLSLFHVSAISRGLPHKITKQLSYLSLTHTSGWAQRRHFPPRRWNPQLPPDSPEYKPPKFPTIRVQNRERKAAQQHDIDDRGWSALSEVIRMAEGRDGLLLGRIRVTRRRWRK
;
A
#
# COMPACT_ATOMS: atom_id res chain seq x y z
N MET A 1 -25.66 -2.22 11.24
CA MET A 1 -25.03 -2.95 12.37
C MET A 1 -23.63 -3.37 11.95
N LEU A 2 -22.58 -3.01 12.68
CA LEU A 2 -21.21 -3.45 12.37
C LEU A 2 -21.11 -4.95 12.67
N THR A 3 -21.22 -5.79 11.64
CA THR A 3 -20.94 -7.23 11.76
C THR A 3 -19.52 -7.40 12.26
N ARG A 4 -19.41 -7.95 13.47
CA ARG A 4 -18.12 -8.22 14.13
C ARG A 4 -17.41 -9.28 13.30
N LEU A 5 -16.16 -9.02 12.91
CA LEU A 5 -15.37 -9.98 12.14
C LEU A 5 -15.18 -11.28 12.95
N PRO A 6 -15.05 -12.44 12.29
CA PRO A 6 -14.73 -13.70 12.96
C PRO A 6 -13.49 -13.58 13.85
N ALA A 7 -13.53 -14.25 15.01
CA ALA A 7 -12.46 -14.20 16.00
C ALA A 7 -11.14 -14.73 15.43
N GLU A 8 -11.20 -15.78 14.62
CA GLU A 8 -10.06 -16.40 13.94
C GLU A 8 -9.33 -15.41 13.03
N PHE A 9 -10.07 -14.71 12.16
CA PHE A 9 -9.51 -13.69 11.27
C PHE A 9 -8.84 -12.56 12.06
N THR A 10 -9.47 -12.13 13.16
CA THR A 10 -8.92 -11.09 14.03
C THR A 10 -7.62 -11.56 14.71
N SER A 11 -7.56 -12.82 15.13
CA SER A 11 -6.36 -13.44 15.70
C SER A 11 -5.23 -13.52 14.66
N LEU A 12 -5.53 -14.03 13.47
CA LEU A 12 -4.60 -14.13 12.34
C LEU A 12 -4.01 -12.76 11.99
N TYR A 13 -4.87 -11.75 11.85
CA TYR A 13 -4.41 -10.39 11.55
C TYR A 13 -3.49 -9.83 12.64
N ARG A 14 -3.79 -10.08 13.92
CA ARG A 14 -2.91 -9.67 15.04
C ARG A 14 -1.55 -10.37 14.99
N ILE A 15 -1.53 -11.67 14.73
CA ILE A 15 -0.28 -12.44 14.57
C ILE A 15 0.51 -11.89 13.38
N PHE A 16 -0.15 -11.64 12.25
CA PHE A 16 0.47 -11.03 11.08
C PHE A 16 1.11 -9.67 11.37
N LEU A 17 0.40 -8.78 12.08
CA LEU A 17 0.92 -7.47 12.48
C LEU A 17 2.12 -7.55 13.44
N ARG A 18 2.18 -8.60 14.27
CA ARG A 18 3.33 -8.90 15.14
C ARG A 18 4.49 -9.45 14.32
N GLY A 19 4.24 -10.42 13.45
CA GLY A 19 5.24 -10.97 12.53
C GLY A 19 5.88 -9.89 11.65
N ALA A 20 5.08 -9.00 11.08
CA ALA A 20 5.57 -7.88 10.27
C ALA A 20 6.43 -6.88 11.06
N ARG A 21 6.22 -6.72 12.37
CA ARG A 21 7.04 -5.88 13.24
C ARG A 21 8.38 -6.56 13.54
N VAL A 22 8.33 -7.85 13.85
CA VAL A 22 9.50 -8.65 14.25
C VAL A 22 10.42 -8.91 13.05
N SER A 23 9.89 -9.11 11.85
CA SER A 23 10.66 -9.31 10.61
C SER A 23 11.53 -8.11 10.21
N VAL A 24 11.22 -6.91 10.71
CA VAL A 24 12.03 -5.68 10.53
C VAL A 24 12.76 -5.27 11.81
N LEU A 25 12.98 -6.22 12.72
CA LEU A 25 13.72 -6.02 13.98
C LEU A 25 13.13 -4.88 14.82
N ASN A 26 11.80 -4.78 14.88
CA ASN A 26 11.08 -3.77 15.65
C ASN A 26 11.29 -2.31 15.19
N HIS A 27 11.81 -2.08 13.98
CA HIS A 27 12.00 -0.72 13.48
C HIS A 27 10.64 -0.03 13.19
N GLY A 28 10.31 1.03 13.94
CA GLY A 28 8.97 1.63 13.93
C GLY A 28 8.50 2.18 12.57
N SER A 29 9.36 2.88 11.82
CA SER A 29 8.99 3.40 10.49
C SER A 29 8.75 2.28 9.46
N ARG A 30 9.63 1.29 9.40
CA ARG A 30 9.51 0.11 8.52
C ARG A 30 8.30 -0.73 8.85
N THR A 31 8.03 -0.92 10.15
CA THR A 31 6.82 -1.61 10.62
C THR A 31 5.57 -0.89 10.12
N ARG A 32 5.50 0.44 10.27
CA ARG A 32 4.37 1.23 9.77
C ARG A 32 4.23 1.13 8.24
N ALA A 33 5.33 1.10 7.51
CA ALA A 33 5.34 0.95 6.06
C ALA A 33 4.81 -0.41 5.61
N LEU A 34 5.33 -1.51 6.18
CA LEU A 34 4.84 -2.85 5.89
C LEU A 34 3.35 -3.01 6.24
N ARG A 35 2.91 -2.50 7.39
CA ARG A 35 1.49 -2.54 7.75
C ARG A 35 0.60 -1.83 6.72
N LYS A 36 1.05 -0.66 6.23
CA LYS A 36 0.34 0.05 5.15
C LYS A 36 0.33 -0.74 3.84
N LEU A 37 1.42 -1.44 3.53
CA LEU A 37 1.56 -2.27 2.34
C LEU A 37 0.62 -3.48 2.36
N PHE A 38 0.45 -4.14 3.51
CA PHE A 38 -0.41 -5.32 3.63
C PHE A 38 -1.87 -5.02 3.91
N ARG A 39 -2.18 -3.84 4.46
CA ARG A 39 -3.56 -3.45 4.80
C ARG A 39 -4.56 -3.65 3.66
N PRO A 40 -4.29 -3.27 2.40
CA PRO A 40 -5.25 -3.45 1.31
C PRO A 40 -5.64 -4.91 1.07
N THR A 41 -4.71 -5.85 1.25
CA THR A 41 -4.97 -7.28 1.05
C THR A 41 -5.90 -7.81 2.15
N PHE A 42 -5.67 -7.41 3.40
CA PHE A 42 -6.57 -7.77 4.51
C PHE A 42 -7.94 -7.10 4.40
N GLU A 43 -8.01 -5.86 3.90
CA GLU A 43 -9.30 -5.20 3.62
C GLU A 43 -10.08 -5.92 2.51
N ALA A 44 -9.40 -6.42 1.48
CA ALA A 44 -10.02 -7.23 0.44
C ALA A 44 -10.55 -8.56 1.00
N ALA A 45 -9.77 -9.24 1.86
CA ALA A 45 -10.23 -10.46 2.52
C ALA A 45 -11.47 -10.22 3.39
N VAL A 46 -11.50 -9.14 4.18
CA VAL A 46 -12.68 -8.73 4.94
C VAL A 46 -13.88 -8.47 4.03
N GLY A 47 -13.67 -7.81 2.89
CA GLY A 47 -14.72 -7.57 1.90
C GLY A 47 -15.31 -8.87 1.36
N ASN A 48 -14.44 -9.83 1.00
CA ASN A 48 -14.83 -11.14 0.48
C ASN A 48 -15.55 -12.00 1.52
N MET A 49 -15.11 -12.00 2.78
CA MET A 49 -15.79 -12.70 3.87
C MET A 49 -17.20 -12.15 4.10
N LYS A 50 -17.35 -10.82 4.15
CA LYS A 50 -18.67 -10.20 4.29
C LYS A 50 -19.57 -10.49 3.10
N ARG A 51 -19.01 -10.52 1.89
CA ARG A 51 -19.76 -10.89 0.70
C ARG A 51 -20.26 -12.33 0.83
N LEU A 52 -19.39 -13.25 1.24
CA LEU A 52 -19.73 -14.66 1.48
C LEU A 52 -20.87 -14.83 2.50
N ASP A 53 -20.86 -14.07 3.60
CA ASP A 53 -21.93 -14.09 4.61
C ASP A 53 -23.30 -13.63 4.06
N HIS A 54 -23.30 -12.82 3.00
CA HIS A 54 -24.51 -12.28 2.37
C HIS A 54 -24.98 -13.06 1.13
N LEU A 55 -24.20 -14.04 0.64
CA LEU A 55 -24.60 -14.84 -0.52
C LEU A 55 -25.68 -15.86 -0.14
N GLY A 56 -26.71 -15.93 -0.97
CA GLY A 56 -27.80 -16.91 -0.85
C GLY A 56 -27.47 -18.26 -1.51
N PRO A 57 -28.33 -19.28 -1.35
CA PRO A 57 -28.14 -20.61 -1.94
C PRO A 57 -28.12 -20.61 -3.48
N GLU A 58 -28.74 -19.62 -4.13
CA GLU A 58 -28.76 -19.50 -5.60
C GLU A 58 -27.42 -19.06 -6.20
N GLN A 59 -26.48 -18.57 -5.39
CA GLN A 59 -25.17 -18.06 -5.81
C GLN A 59 -24.04 -19.07 -5.53
N ALA A 60 -24.32 -20.36 -5.72
CA ALA A 60 -23.40 -21.45 -5.40
C ALA A 60 -22.03 -21.30 -6.09
N THR A 61 -21.99 -20.88 -7.35
CA THR A 61 -20.73 -20.69 -8.09
C THR A 61 -19.89 -19.56 -7.51
N GLU A 62 -20.50 -18.40 -7.24
CA GLU A 62 -19.82 -17.24 -6.65
C GLU A 62 -19.31 -17.55 -5.23
N ARG A 63 -20.08 -18.33 -4.49
CA ARG A 63 -19.69 -18.82 -3.17
C ARG A 63 -18.42 -19.68 -3.24
N LEU A 64 -18.39 -20.65 -4.16
CA LEU A 64 -17.22 -21.51 -4.38
C LEU A 64 -15.98 -20.71 -4.78
N GLU A 65 -16.12 -19.70 -5.64
CA GLU A 65 -15.01 -18.83 -6.04
C GLU A 65 -14.46 -18.01 -4.86
N LEU A 66 -15.33 -17.44 -4.03
CA LEU A 66 -14.92 -16.69 -2.84
C LEU A 66 -14.27 -17.59 -1.79
N GLU A 67 -14.78 -18.79 -1.57
CA GLU A 67 -14.19 -19.79 -0.68
C GLU A 67 -12.80 -20.21 -1.19
N ALA A 68 -12.65 -20.51 -2.48
CA ALA A 68 -11.36 -20.83 -3.09
C ALA A 68 -10.36 -19.67 -2.98
N TRP A 69 -10.82 -18.43 -3.17
CA TRP A 69 -10.00 -17.24 -2.99
C TRP A 69 -9.54 -17.09 -1.53
N LEU A 70 -10.44 -17.30 -0.56
CA LEU A 70 -10.11 -17.20 0.88
C LEU A 70 -9.13 -18.30 1.32
N ASN A 71 -9.28 -19.51 0.79
CA ASN A 71 -8.33 -20.60 1.02
C ASN A 71 -6.93 -20.24 0.48
N THR A 72 -6.87 -19.76 -0.76
CA THR A 72 -5.62 -19.27 -1.36
C THR A 72 -5.03 -18.13 -0.53
N PHE A 73 -5.86 -17.21 -0.04
CA PHE A 73 -5.41 -16.11 0.82
C PHE A 73 -4.78 -16.65 2.12
N ASN A 74 -5.41 -17.60 2.80
CA ASN A 74 -4.89 -18.19 4.03
C ASN A 74 -3.53 -18.88 3.80
N GLU A 75 -3.42 -19.69 2.75
CA GLU A 75 -2.15 -20.34 2.39
C GLU A 75 -1.03 -19.32 2.14
N ARG A 76 -1.34 -18.23 1.43
CA ARG A 76 -0.37 -17.16 1.18
C ARG A 76 -0.01 -16.41 2.45
N VAL A 77 -0.95 -16.20 3.37
CA VAL A 77 -0.67 -15.61 4.68
C VAL A 77 0.29 -16.50 5.47
N ASP A 78 0.07 -17.82 5.51
CA ASP A 78 0.92 -18.75 6.25
C ASP A 78 2.36 -18.79 5.71
N LYS A 79 2.52 -18.84 4.37
CA LYS A 79 3.84 -18.73 3.73
C LYS A 79 4.52 -17.39 4.04
N THR A 80 3.75 -16.31 4.09
CA THR A 80 4.27 -14.98 4.44
C THR A 80 4.66 -14.88 5.92
N LEU A 81 3.92 -15.53 6.82
CA LEU A 81 4.28 -15.63 8.24
C LEU A 81 5.57 -16.44 8.42
N SER A 82 5.74 -17.52 7.67
CA SER A 82 6.99 -18.29 7.62
C SER A 82 8.16 -17.40 7.15
N LEU A 83 7.97 -16.63 6.08
CA LEU A 83 8.95 -15.64 5.62
C LEU A 83 9.32 -14.64 6.72
N PHE A 84 8.34 -14.10 7.45
CA PHE A 84 8.59 -13.18 8.56
C PHE A 84 9.35 -13.82 9.71
N HIS A 85 9.03 -15.07 10.04
CA HIS A 85 9.72 -15.83 11.07
C HIS A 85 11.20 -16.03 10.71
N VAL A 86 11.48 -16.53 9.49
CA VAL A 86 12.85 -16.73 9.01
C VAL A 86 13.60 -15.40 8.90
N SER A 87 12.92 -14.34 8.47
CA SER A 87 13.47 -12.97 8.38
C SER A 87 13.93 -12.44 9.74
N ALA A 88 13.18 -12.74 10.80
CA ALA A 88 13.51 -12.32 12.15
C ALA A 88 14.74 -13.03 12.72
N ILE A 89 14.90 -14.32 12.40
CA ILE A 89 15.99 -15.15 12.93
C ILE A 89 17.26 -14.98 12.10
N SER A 90 17.20 -15.26 10.80
CA SER A 90 18.38 -15.47 9.95
C SER A 90 19.08 -14.18 9.53
N ARG A 91 18.37 -13.04 9.55
CA ARG A 91 18.83 -11.75 8.96
C ARG A 91 19.34 -11.87 7.51
N GLY A 92 19.00 -12.96 6.82
CA GLY A 92 19.48 -13.29 5.48
C GLY A 92 18.64 -12.64 4.38
N LEU A 93 18.48 -13.36 3.26
CA LEU A 93 17.67 -12.89 2.13
C LEU A 93 16.23 -12.50 2.53
N PRO A 94 15.50 -13.26 3.36
CA PRO A 94 14.17 -12.85 3.84
C PRO A 94 14.15 -11.51 4.57
N HIS A 95 15.22 -11.18 5.30
CA HIS A 95 15.34 -9.87 5.95
C HIS A 95 15.64 -8.74 4.97
N LYS A 96 16.46 -9.01 3.94
CA LYS A 96 16.67 -8.05 2.85
C LYS A 96 15.36 -7.76 2.14
N ILE A 97 14.55 -8.78 1.84
CA ILE A 97 13.24 -8.62 1.19
C ILE A 97 12.31 -7.75 2.03
N THR A 98 12.07 -8.08 3.31
CA THR A 98 11.17 -7.30 4.18
C THR A 98 11.66 -5.86 4.38
N LYS A 99 12.98 -5.67 4.49
CA LYS A 99 13.60 -4.34 4.53
C LYS A 99 13.35 -3.56 3.24
N GLN A 100 13.58 -4.16 2.08
CA GLN A 100 13.39 -3.50 0.78
C GLN A 100 11.92 -3.17 0.51
N LEU A 101 10.99 -4.06 0.81
CA LEU A 101 9.55 -3.78 0.73
C LEU A 101 9.15 -2.59 1.60
N SER A 102 9.69 -2.54 2.83
CA SER A 102 9.44 -1.41 3.72
C SER A 102 10.01 -0.10 3.17
N TYR A 103 11.17 -0.16 2.51
CA TYR A 103 11.79 1.00 1.88
C TYR A 103 10.99 1.49 0.68
N LEU A 104 10.58 0.59 -0.23
CA LEU A 104 9.73 0.90 -1.38
C LEU A 104 8.41 1.56 -0.96
N SER A 105 7.77 1.02 0.07
CA SER A 105 6.53 1.60 0.60
C SER A 105 6.75 3.01 1.17
N LEU A 106 7.87 3.23 1.87
CA LEU A 106 8.23 4.55 2.40
C LEU A 106 8.51 5.55 1.28
N THR A 107 9.41 5.22 0.35
CA THR A 107 9.82 6.12 -0.74
C THR A 107 8.65 6.50 -1.63
N HIS A 108 7.77 5.54 -1.94
CA HIS A 108 6.56 5.81 -2.69
C HIS A 108 5.63 6.76 -1.93
N THR A 109 5.41 6.54 -0.62
CA THR A 109 4.44 7.33 0.15
C THR A 109 4.94 8.73 0.50
N SER A 110 6.17 8.87 0.99
CA SER A 110 6.73 10.14 1.46
C SER A 110 7.39 10.97 0.36
N GLY A 111 7.91 10.32 -0.68
CA GLY A 111 8.60 10.98 -1.78
C GLY A 111 7.66 11.23 -2.95
N TRP A 112 7.33 10.17 -3.67
CA TRP A 112 6.65 10.26 -4.96
C TRP A 112 5.19 10.73 -4.82
N ALA A 113 4.38 10.01 -4.05
CA ALA A 113 2.95 10.29 -3.91
C ALA A 113 2.69 11.64 -3.25
N GLN A 114 3.51 12.01 -2.26
CA GLN A 114 3.39 13.30 -1.59
C GLN A 114 3.73 14.46 -2.52
N ARG A 115 4.84 14.39 -3.28
CA ARG A 115 5.21 15.45 -4.22
C ARG A 115 4.21 15.59 -5.37
N ARG A 116 3.69 14.46 -5.88
CA ARG A 116 2.76 14.43 -7.01
C ARG A 116 1.37 14.95 -6.64
N HIS A 117 0.82 14.47 -5.53
CA HIS A 117 -0.58 14.78 -5.16
C HIS A 117 -0.71 15.93 -4.16
N PHE A 118 0.36 16.28 -3.45
CA PHE A 118 0.37 17.31 -2.42
C PHE A 118 1.63 18.19 -2.57
N PRO A 119 1.78 18.91 -3.69
CA PRO A 119 2.89 19.84 -3.84
C PRO A 119 2.88 20.79 -2.63
N PRO A 120 4.02 20.97 -1.93
CA PRO A 120 4.07 21.83 -0.76
C PRO A 120 3.75 23.26 -1.22
N ARG A 121 2.58 23.77 -0.84
CA ARG A 121 2.33 25.21 -0.86
C ARG A 121 3.26 25.81 0.19
N ARG A 122 4.31 26.48 -0.26
CA ARG A 122 5.21 27.22 0.62
C ARG A 122 4.45 28.46 1.08
N TRP A 123 3.82 28.36 2.24
CA TRP A 123 3.29 29.54 2.92
C TRP A 123 4.47 30.41 3.35
N ASN A 124 4.43 31.68 2.97
CA ASN A 124 5.42 32.68 3.33
C ASN A 124 4.84 33.59 4.44
N PRO A 125 5.32 33.49 5.68
CA PRO A 125 4.78 34.28 6.80
C PRO A 125 4.93 35.79 6.61
N GLN A 126 5.85 36.22 5.74
CA GLN A 126 6.11 37.63 5.48
C GLN A 126 5.12 38.27 4.50
N LEU A 127 4.26 37.46 3.87
CA LEU A 127 3.30 37.95 2.87
C LEU A 127 1.87 37.96 3.41
N PRO A 128 1.07 38.99 3.10
CA PRO A 128 -0.35 39.01 3.42
C PRO A 128 -1.09 37.80 2.82
N PRO A 129 -2.17 37.31 3.46
CA PRO A 129 -2.96 36.18 2.97
C PRO A 129 -3.47 36.32 1.52
N ASP A 130 -3.72 37.56 1.08
CA ASP A 130 -4.23 37.88 -0.27
C ASP A 130 -3.15 38.14 -1.33
N SER A 131 -1.88 37.88 -0.99
CA SER A 131 -0.76 38.14 -1.90
C SER A 131 -0.91 37.40 -3.24
N PRO A 132 -0.48 38.01 -4.36
CA PRO A 132 -0.59 37.41 -5.68
C PRO A 132 0.24 36.13 -5.84
N GLU A 133 1.25 35.90 -4.98
CA GLU A 133 2.05 34.67 -4.97
C GLU A 133 1.24 33.41 -4.58
N TYR A 134 0.17 33.60 -3.79
CA TYR A 134 -0.73 32.50 -3.43
C TYR A 134 -1.81 32.26 -4.48
N LYS A 135 -1.98 33.17 -5.44
CA LYS A 135 -2.94 33.07 -6.54
C LYS A 135 -2.26 32.34 -7.71
N PRO A 136 -2.94 31.40 -8.37
CA PRO A 136 -2.39 30.76 -9.55
C PRO A 136 -2.13 31.81 -10.65
N PRO A 137 -1.00 31.73 -11.37
CA PRO A 137 -0.69 32.69 -12.43
C PRO A 137 -1.77 32.64 -13.52
N LYS A 138 -2.26 33.81 -13.94
CA LYS A 138 -3.33 33.92 -14.96
C LYS A 138 -2.92 33.36 -16.33
N PHE A 139 -1.63 33.44 -16.64
CA PHE A 139 -1.04 32.87 -17.85
C PHE A 139 0.32 32.24 -17.51
N PRO A 140 0.53 30.94 -17.75
CA PRO A 140 1.81 30.31 -17.47
C PRO A 140 2.84 30.80 -18.50
N THR A 141 3.95 31.36 -18.02
CA THR A 141 5.10 31.71 -18.87
C THR A 141 5.67 30.46 -19.55
N ILE A 142 6.32 30.62 -20.71
CA ILE A 142 6.96 29.52 -21.46
C ILE A 142 7.88 28.69 -20.54
N ARG A 143 8.61 29.34 -19.62
CA ARG A 143 9.47 28.67 -18.64
C ARG A 143 8.69 27.78 -17.67
N VAL A 144 7.52 28.22 -17.20
CA VAL A 144 6.62 27.43 -16.34
C VAL A 144 6.05 26.26 -17.13
N GLN A 145 5.57 26.49 -18.37
CA GLN A 145 5.06 25.43 -19.23
C GLN A 145 6.12 24.36 -19.53
N ASN A 146 7.36 24.76 -19.82
CA ASN A 146 8.45 23.82 -20.06
C ASN A 146 8.80 23.01 -18.80
N ARG A 147 8.72 23.63 -17.62
CA ARG A 147 8.94 22.94 -16.34
C ARG A 147 7.81 21.94 -16.05
N GLU A 148 6.57 22.33 -16.31
CA GLU A 148 5.40 21.46 -16.16
C GLU A 148 5.45 20.28 -17.13
N ARG A 149 5.84 20.50 -18.39
CA ARG A 149 6.05 19.43 -19.38
C ARG A 149 7.14 18.45 -18.93
N LYS A 150 8.29 18.94 -18.46
CA LYS A 150 9.36 18.09 -17.91
C LYS A 150 8.90 17.32 -16.68
N ALA A 151 8.15 17.96 -15.78
CA ALA A 151 7.57 17.28 -14.62
C ALA A 151 6.57 16.20 -15.04
N ALA A 152 5.71 16.48 -16.02
CA ALA A 152 4.75 15.52 -16.57
C ALA A 152 5.46 14.32 -17.21
N GLN A 153 6.54 14.55 -17.97
CA GLN A 153 7.36 13.48 -18.53
C GLN A 153 8.00 12.62 -17.44
N GLN A 154 8.58 13.24 -16.41
CA GLN A 154 9.13 12.49 -15.27
C GLN A 154 8.05 11.67 -14.56
N HIS A 155 6.84 12.23 -14.40
CA HIS A 155 5.71 11.57 -13.80
C HIS A 155 5.25 10.34 -14.60
N ASP A 156 5.23 10.43 -15.94
CA ASP A 156 4.90 9.30 -16.81
C ASP A 156 5.97 8.20 -16.73
N ILE A 157 7.25 8.56 -16.71
CA ILE A 157 8.34 7.60 -16.50
C ILE A 157 8.19 6.90 -15.14
N ASP A 158 7.93 7.66 -14.07
CA ASP A 158 7.73 7.10 -12.74
C ASP A 158 6.50 6.18 -12.70
N ASP A 159 5.37 6.57 -13.32
CA ASP A 159 4.15 5.75 -13.39
C ASP A 159 4.41 4.42 -14.08
N ARG A 160 5.09 4.44 -15.23
CA ARG A 160 5.45 3.23 -15.96
C ARG A 160 6.39 2.35 -15.14
N GLY A 161 7.38 2.94 -14.47
CA GLY A 161 8.30 2.22 -13.59
C GLY A 161 7.60 1.55 -12.42
N TRP A 162 6.70 2.24 -11.72
CA TRP A 162 5.92 1.68 -10.63
C TRP A 162 4.91 0.64 -11.10
N SER A 163 4.30 0.84 -12.27
CA SER A 163 3.40 -0.14 -12.88
C SER A 163 4.13 -1.45 -13.19
N ALA A 164 5.27 -1.38 -13.89
CA ALA A 164 6.10 -2.54 -14.21
C ALA A 164 6.59 -3.25 -12.94
N LEU A 165 7.06 -2.52 -11.94
CA LEU A 165 7.46 -3.10 -10.65
C LEU A 165 6.29 -3.80 -9.95
N SER A 166 5.09 -3.21 -10.01
CA SER A 166 3.89 -3.83 -9.42
C SER A 166 3.53 -5.15 -10.09
N GLU A 167 3.77 -5.27 -11.39
CA GLU A 167 3.53 -6.50 -12.14
C GLU A 167 4.58 -7.56 -11.80
N VAL A 168 5.85 -7.19 -11.69
CA VAL A 168 6.92 -8.10 -11.22
C VAL A 168 6.61 -8.64 -9.82
N ILE A 169 6.12 -7.78 -8.92
CA ILE A 169 5.70 -8.19 -7.58
C ILE A 169 4.52 -9.18 -7.67
N ARG A 170 3.53 -8.96 -8.54
CA ARG A 170 2.40 -9.88 -8.73
C ARG A 170 2.85 -11.23 -9.29
N MET A 171 3.76 -11.23 -10.26
CA MET A 171 4.35 -12.46 -10.80
C MET A 171 5.10 -13.24 -9.72
N ALA A 172 5.90 -12.56 -8.89
CA ALA A 172 6.61 -13.17 -7.76
C ALA A 172 5.64 -13.76 -6.72
N GLU A 173 4.58 -13.03 -6.36
CA GLU A 173 3.53 -13.53 -5.47
C GLU A 173 2.81 -14.75 -6.05
N GLY A 174 2.53 -14.75 -7.36
CA GLY A 174 1.90 -15.88 -8.05
C GLY A 174 2.80 -17.12 -8.09
N ARG A 175 4.10 -16.93 -8.31
CA ARG A 175 5.10 -18.00 -8.37
C ARG A 175 5.34 -18.65 -7.00
N ASP A 176 5.61 -17.86 -5.97
CA ASP A 176 6.01 -18.37 -4.65
C ASP A 176 4.82 -18.54 -3.69
N GLY A 177 3.64 -18.04 -4.07
CA GLY A 177 2.45 -18.06 -3.22
C GLY A 177 2.63 -17.19 -1.97
N LEU A 178 3.31 -16.04 -2.09
CA LEU A 178 3.53 -15.10 -0.99
C LEU A 178 2.59 -13.89 -1.11
N LEU A 179 2.43 -13.17 0.01
CA LEU A 179 1.92 -11.81 0.01
C LEU A 179 3.10 -10.86 0.17
N LEU A 180 3.32 -10.01 -0.83
CA LEU A 180 4.26 -8.89 -0.80
C LEU A 180 3.53 -7.55 -0.63
N GLY A 181 2.20 -7.56 -0.82
CA GLY A 181 1.30 -6.47 -0.48
C GLY A 181 1.09 -5.48 -1.63
N ARG A 182 0.35 -4.40 -1.37
CA ARG A 182 -0.09 -3.43 -2.38
C ARG A 182 0.14 -2.01 -1.89
N ILE A 183 0.77 -1.20 -2.73
CA ILE A 183 0.94 0.22 -2.46
C ILE A 183 -0.36 0.92 -2.89
N ARG A 184 -1.05 1.55 -1.94
CA ARG A 184 -2.19 2.44 -2.21
C ARG A 184 -1.83 3.86 -1.84
N VAL A 185 -2.06 4.80 -2.76
CA VAL A 185 -1.99 6.23 -2.45
C VAL A 185 -3.28 6.63 -1.74
N THR A 186 -3.24 6.75 -0.43
CA THR A 186 -4.36 7.39 0.29
C THR A 186 -4.29 8.89 0.05
N ARG A 187 -5.26 9.46 -0.67
CA ARG A 187 -5.44 10.92 -0.70
C ARG A 187 -5.77 11.36 0.72
N ARG A 188 -4.87 12.11 1.38
CA ARG A 188 -5.22 12.80 2.64
C ARG A 188 -6.32 13.81 2.31
N ARG A 189 -7.56 13.52 2.70
CA ARG A 189 -8.61 14.55 2.82
C ARG A 189 -8.19 15.44 3.98
N TRP A 190 -7.82 16.68 3.68
CA TRP A 190 -7.80 17.71 4.70
C TRP A 190 -9.25 17.90 5.15
N ARG A 191 -9.50 17.77 6.47
CA ARG A 191 -10.73 18.28 7.06
C ARG A 191 -10.69 19.80 6.83
N LYS A 192 -11.70 20.31 6.13
CA LYS A 192 -11.97 21.75 6.07
C LYS A 192 -12.32 22.24 7.47
#